data_AF-A0A8T6BXI3-F1
#
_entry.id   AF-A0A8T6BXI3-F1
#
_cell.length_a   1.000
_cell.length_b   1.000
_cell.length_c   1.000
_cell.angle_alpha   90.00
_cell.angle_beta   90.00
_cell.angle_gamma   90.00
#
_symmetry.space_group_name_H-M   'P 1'
#
loop_
_entity.id
_entity.type
_entity.pdbx_description
1 polymer ?
#
loop_
_entity_poly.entity_id
_entity_poly.type
_entity_poly.pdbx_seq_one_letter_code
_entity_poly.pdbx_strand_id
1 'polypeptide(L)' 'MSPQNNHLQRPPAAVLYADELAKLKQNDNAPCPPGWQLSLPAARAFILGDSAQNISRKVVISPSAVERMLVT' A
#
# COMPACT_ATOMS: atom_id res chain seq x y z
N MET A 1 -36.98 6.69 -1.63
CA MET A 1 -35.64 6.30 -2.11
C MET A 1 -35.08 5.30 -1.13
N SER A 2 -35.17 4.01 -1.44
CA SER A 2 -34.65 2.95 -0.57
C SER A 2 -33.12 3.00 -0.57
N PRO A 3 -32.44 2.82 0.57
CA PRO A 3 -30.98 2.73 0.59
C PRO A 3 -30.59 1.44 -0.12
N GLN A 4 -29.96 1.60 -1.29
CA GLN A 4 -29.39 0.49 -2.04
C GLN A 4 -28.32 -0.16 -1.14
N ASN A 5 -28.51 -1.42 -0.78
CA ASN A 5 -27.55 -2.13 0.05
C ASN A 5 -26.20 -2.16 -0.70
N ASN A 6 -25.23 -1.37 -0.26
CA ASN A 6 -23.88 -1.35 -0.82
C ASN A 6 -23.01 -2.46 -0.18
N HIS A 7 -23.64 -3.58 0.14
CA HIS A 7 -23.02 -4.67 0.85
C HIS A 7 -22.27 -5.53 -0.18
N LEU A 8 -20.95 -5.62 -0.07
CA LEU A 8 -20.22 -6.90 0.10
C LEU A 8 -18.74 -6.83 -0.32
N GLN A 9 -18.26 -5.79 -1.02
CA GLN A 9 -16.85 -5.71 -1.40
C GLN A 9 -16.02 -4.85 -0.44
N ARG A 10 -14.92 -5.44 0.06
CA ARG A 10 -13.89 -4.71 0.80
C ARG A 10 -13.40 -3.55 -0.07
N PRO A 11 -13.39 -2.31 0.43
CA PRO A 11 -12.84 -1.19 -0.33
C PRO A 11 -11.37 -1.44 -0.67
N PRO A 12 -10.85 -0.84 -1.76
CA PRO A 12 -9.44 -0.98 -2.13
C PRO A 12 -8.51 -0.56 -0.99
N ALA A 13 -7.35 -1.22 -0.89
CA ALA A 13 -6.36 -0.91 0.14
C ALA A 13 -5.92 0.57 0.09
N ALA A 14 -5.89 1.18 -1.10
CA ALA A 14 -5.56 2.60 -1.25
C ALA A 14 -6.56 3.54 -0.55
N VAL A 15 -7.83 3.13 -0.42
CA VAL A 15 -8.86 3.89 0.28
C VAL A 15 -8.84 3.56 1.77
N LEU A 16 -8.74 2.28 2.13
CA LEU A 16 -8.73 1.85 3.54
C LEU A 16 -7.52 2.35 4.33
N TYR A 17 -6.37 2.51 3.68
CA TYR A 17 -5.09 2.86 4.31
C TYR A 17 -4.51 4.14 3.71
N ALA A 18 -5.38 5.11 3.37
CA ALA A 18 -4.97 6.38 2.77
C ALA A 18 -3.98 7.17 3.67
N ASP A 19 -4.18 7.16 4.99
CA ASP A 19 -3.29 7.84 5.94
C ASP A 19 -1.89 7.22 5.98
N GLU A 20 -1.81 5.88 5.93
CA GLU A 20 -0.54 5.15 5.87
C GLU A 20 0.20 5.46 4.56
N LEU A 21 -0.51 5.55 3.42
CA LEU A 21 0.07 5.95 2.13
C LEU A 21 0.57 7.39 2.15
N ALA A 22 -0.19 8.32 2.75
CA ALA A 22 0.23 9.71 2.88
C ALA A 22 1.51 9.82 3.72
N LYS A 23 1.59 9.08 4.83
CA LYS A 23 2.78 9.01 5.68
C LYS A 23 3.99 8.46 4.94
N LEU A 24 3.82 7.35 4.21
CA LEU A 24 4.89 6.79 3.40
C LEU A 24 5.36 7.78 2.34
N LYS A 25 4.44 8.43 1.63
CA LYS A 25 4.78 9.42 0.60
C LYS A 25 5.54 10.62 1.15
N GLN A 26 5.26 11.05 2.37
CA GLN A 26 5.98 12.16 3.03
C GLN A 26 7.41 11.77 3.41
N ASN A 27 7.65 10.50 3.75
CA ASN A 27 8.96 9.99 4.18
C ASN A 27 9.73 9.30 3.05
N ASP A 28 9.16 9.21 1.85
CA ASP A 28 9.73 8.51 0.71
C ASP A 28 10.78 9.39 0.00
N ASN A 29 12.05 9.05 0.21
CA ASN A 29 13.19 9.76 -0.37
C ASN A 29 13.88 8.96 -1.48
N ALA A 30 13.36 7.79 -1.85
CA ALA A 30 13.96 6.93 -2.84
C ALA A 30 13.46 7.29 -4.26
N PRO A 31 14.21 6.94 -5.32
CA PRO A 31 13.79 7.16 -6.70
C PRO A 31 12.43 6.52 -6.99
N CYS A 32 11.50 7.31 -7.54
CA CYS A 32 10.19 6.85 -7.94
C CYS A 32 10.19 6.50 -9.45
N PRO A 33 9.81 5.28 -9.86
CA PRO A 33 9.71 4.92 -11.27
C PRO A 33 8.69 5.79 -12.03
N PRO A 34 8.83 5.95 -13.36
CA PRO A 34 7.88 6.71 -14.16
C PRO A 34 6.44 6.20 -13.99
N GLY A 35 5.50 7.11 -13.67
CA GLY A 35 4.08 6.79 -13.48
C GLY A 35 3.73 6.22 -12.10
N TRP A 36 4.71 6.02 -11.20
CA TRP A 36 4.46 5.55 -9.84
C TRP A 36 4.27 6.74 -8.89
N GLN A 37 3.51 6.50 -7.81
CA GLN A 37 3.30 7.49 -6.74
C GLN A 37 4.22 7.28 -5.53
N LEU A 38 4.87 6.11 -5.46
CA LEU A 38 5.76 5.68 -4.39
C LEU A 38 6.96 4.95 -5.01
N SER A 39 8.10 5.06 -4.37
CA SER A 39 9.29 4.25 -4.66
C SER A 39 9.03 2.76 -4.39
N LEU A 40 9.89 1.90 -4.96
CA LEU A 40 9.86 0.47 -4.70
C LEU A 40 9.96 0.13 -3.18
N PRO A 41 10.90 0.71 -2.40
CA PRO A 41 10.95 0.50 -0.95
C PRO A 41 9.66 0.91 -0.23
N ALA A 42 9.08 2.06 -0.58
CA ALA A 42 7.86 2.55 0.04
C ALA A 42 6.65 1.67 -0.30
N ALA A 43 6.52 1.23 -1.56
CA ALA A 43 5.49 0.27 -1.98
C ALA A 43 5.64 -1.08 -1.25
N ARG A 44 6.87 -1.58 -1.10
CA ARG A 44 7.17 -2.80 -0.33
C ARG A 44 6.77 -2.66 1.14
N ALA A 45 7.13 -1.54 1.78
CA ALA A 45 6.75 -1.24 3.17
C ALA A 45 5.22 -1.17 3.33
N PHE A 46 4.52 -0.55 2.38
CA PHE A 46 3.06 -0.52 2.39
C PHE A 46 2.44 -1.93 2.35
N ILE A 47 2.96 -2.83 1.51
CA ILE A 47 2.39 -4.17 1.31
C ILE A 47 2.73 -5.11 2.48
N LEU A 48 4.00 -5.19 2.85
CA LEU A 48 4.51 -6.13 3.86
C LEU A 48 4.38 -5.64 5.30
N GLY A 49 4.07 -4.35 5.48
CA GLY A 49 4.08 -3.65 6.76
C GLY A 49 5.47 -3.13 7.12
N ASP A 50 5.49 -2.09 7.96
CA ASP A 50 6.68 -1.50 8.55
C ASP A 50 6.33 -0.96 9.94
N SER A 51 6.74 -1.68 10.98
CA SER A 51 6.43 -1.33 12.36
C SER A 51 7.12 -0.04 12.81
N ALA A 52 8.30 0.30 12.28
CA ALA A 52 9.00 1.54 12.61
C ALA A 52 8.22 2.77 12.13
N GLN A 53 7.49 2.63 11.02
CA GLN A 53 6.66 3.68 10.46
C GLN A 53 5.16 3.52 10.80
N ASN A 54 4.79 2.58 11.68
CA ASN A 54 3.40 2.28 12.04
C ASN A 54 2.53 1.96 10.81
N ILE A 55 3.06 1.13 9.90
CA ILE A 55 2.39 0.69 8.67
C ILE A 55 1.96 -0.76 8.86
N SER A 56 0.66 -1.01 8.76
CA SER A 56 0.09 -2.35 8.96
C SER A 56 0.44 -3.29 7.80
N ARG A 57 0.48 -4.61 8.02
CA ARG A 57 0.65 -5.57 6.91
C ARG A 57 -0.68 -5.79 6.17
N LYS A 58 -0.67 -5.81 4.83
CA LYS A 58 -1.89 -5.91 4.00
C LYS A 58 -2.11 -7.31 3.44
N VAL A 59 -1.04 -8.08 3.28
CA VAL A 59 -1.05 -9.41 2.67
C VAL A 59 -0.26 -10.40 3.52
N VAL A 60 -0.72 -11.66 3.54
CA VAL A 60 -0.02 -12.77 4.21
C VAL A 60 0.65 -13.63 3.13
N ILE A 61 1.77 -13.14 2.60
CA ILE A 61 2.61 -13.84 1.62
C ILE A 61 4.10 -13.64 1.95
N SER A 62 4.98 -14.44 1.35
CA SER A 62 6.41 -14.31 1.59
C SER A 62 6.96 -12.97 1.06
N PRO A 63 7.89 -12.31 1.78
CA PRO A 63 8.55 -11.09 1.29
C PRO A 63 9.15 -11.27 -0.11
N SER A 64 9.77 -12.42 -0.35
CA SER A 64 10.42 -12.77 -1.62
C SER A 64 9.44 -12.91 -2.79
N ALA A 65 8.15 -13.17 -2.54
CA ALA A 65 7.13 -13.14 -3.58
C ALA A 65 6.77 -11.70 -3.94
N VAL A 66 6.58 -10.83 -2.94
CA VAL A 66 6.29 -9.39 -3.18
C VAL A 66 7.44 -8.74 -3.94
N GLU A 67 8.69 -9.00 -3.55
CA GLU A 67 9.87 -8.44 -4.19
C GLU A 67 9.97 -8.80 -5.68
N ARG A 68 9.49 -9.98 -6.09
CA ARG A 68 9.43 -10.40 -7.50
C ARG A 68 8.30 -9.75 -8.29
N MET A 69 7.25 -9.28 -7.62
CA MET A 69 6.11 -8.59 -8.25
C MET A 69 6.40 -7.09 -8.47
N LEU A 70 7.33 -6.53 -7.70
CA LEU A 70 7.74 -5.13 -7.79
C LEU A 70 8.83 -4.97 -8.86
N VAL A 71 8.41 -4.64 -10.09
CA VAL A 71 9.28 -4.47 -11.26
C VAL A 71 9.20 -3.02 -11.79
N THR A 72 10.28 -2.55 -12.41
CA THR A 72 10.43 -1.18 -12.95
C THR A 72 10.67 -1.18 -14.44
#